data_AF-A0A512CWN1-F1
#
_entry.id   AF-A0A512CWN1-F1
#
_cell.length_a   1.000
_cell.length_b   1.000
_cell.length_c   1.000
_cell.angle_alpha   90.00
_cell.angle_beta   90.00
_cell.angle_gamma   90.00
#
_symmetry.space_group_name_H-M   'P 1'
#
loop_
_entity.id
_entity.type
_entity.pdbx_description
1 polymer ?
#
loop_
_entity_poly.entity_id
_entity_poly.type
_entity_poly.pdbx_seq_one_letter_code
_entity_poly.pdbx_strand_id
1 'polypeptide(L)' 'MPSTLIEVRRSYTPDEEVAIIDAVHGALVAAFRIPVEDRYVRLAVFEPGFDVNV' A
#
# COMPACT_ATOMS: atom_id res chain seq x y z
N MET A 1 12.62 -1.30 -8.51
CA MET A 1 11.97 -1.41 -7.19
C MET A 1 11.50 -0.06 -6.70
N PRO A 2 10.32 0.41 -7.17
CA PRO A 2 9.62 1.49 -6.48
C PRO A 2 9.17 0.99 -5.11
N SER A 3 9.53 1.71 -4.04
CA SER A 3 8.92 1.52 -2.74
C SER A 3 7.67 2.37 -2.62
N THR A 4 6.59 1.81 -2.07
CA THR A 4 5.32 2.51 -1.91
C THR A 4 4.77 2.32 -0.50
N LEU A 5 4.40 3.42 0.14
CA LEU A 5 3.70 3.44 1.42
C LEU A 5 2.27 3.91 1.17
N ILE A 6 1.30 3.12 1.61
CA ILE A 6 -0.12 3.42 1.57
C ILE A 6 -0.53 3.84 2.97
N GLU A 7 -0.99 5.08 3.12
CA GLU A 7 -1.37 5.65 4.40
C GLU A 7 -2.89 5.83 4.45
N VAL A 8 -3.53 5.20 5.43
CA VAL A 8 -4.99 5.22 5.58
C VAL A 8 -5.38 5.56 7.01
N ARG A 9 -6.55 6.20 7.18
CA ARG A 9 -7.12 6.49 8.51
C ARG A 9 -8.19 5.49 8.96
N ARG A 10 -8.52 4.54 8.09
CA ARG A 10 -9.52 3.50 8.34
C ARG A 10 -8.82 2.19 8.61
N SER A 11 -9.25 1.48 9.66
CA SER A 11 -8.87 0.10 9.89
C SER A 11 -9.62 -0.83 8.93
N TYR A 12 -8.90 -1.80 8.41
CA TYR A 12 -9.40 -2.84 7.52
C TYR A 12 -9.22 -4.20 8.18
N THR A 13 -9.98 -5.19 7.73
CA THR A 13 -9.68 -6.58 8.07
C THR A 13 -8.38 -7.03 7.38
N PRO A 14 -7.70 -8.06 7.89
CA PRO A 14 -6.46 -8.56 7.26
C PRO A 14 -6.62 -8.89 5.77
N ASP A 15 -7.75 -9.49 5.38
CA ASP A 15 -8.02 -9.83 3.98
C ASP A 15 -8.20 -8.58 3.11
N GLU A 16 -8.83 -7.53 3.64
CA GLU A 16 -8.96 -6.24 2.96
C GLU A 16 -7.60 -5.53 2.83
N GLU A 17 -6.74 -5.58 3.85
CA GLU A 17 -5.38 -5.02 3.78
C GLU A 17 -4.56 -5.70 2.68
N VAL A 18 -4.62 -7.03 2.59
CA VAL A 18 -3.98 -7.80 1.51
C VAL A 18 -4.53 -7.38 0.15
N ALA A 19 -5.85 -7.28 0.01
CA ALA A 19 -6.49 -6.88 -1.25
C ALA A 19 -6.08 -5.46 -1.69
N ILE A 20 -5.95 -4.52 -0.75
CA ILE A 20 -5.48 -3.15 -1.03
C ILE A 20 -4.02 -3.18 -1.53
N ILE A 21 -3.15 -3.91 -0.83
CA ILE A 21 -1.73 -4.05 -1.21
C ILE A 21 -1.60 -4.67 -2.60
N ASP A 22 -2.34 -5.74 -2.88
CA ASP A 22 -2.32 -6.41 -4.19
C ASP A 22 -2.86 -5.51 -5.31
N ALA A 23 -3.90 -4.73 -5.06
CA ALA A 23 -4.45 -3.79 -6.03
C ALA A 23 -3.45 -2.69 -6.40
N VAL A 24 -2.77 -2.10 -5.42
CA VAL A 24 -1.74 -1.08 -5.66
C VAL A 24 -0.54 -1.69 -6.38
N HIS A 25 -0.07 -2.86 -5.96
CA HIS A 25 1.02 -3.55 -6.65
C HIS A 25 0.68 -3.85 -8.11
N GLY A 26 -0.53 -4.36 -8.38
CA GLY A 26 -1.01 -4.60 -9.73
C GLY A 26 -1.02 -3.34 -10.60
N ALA A 27 -1.43 -2.20 -10.03
CA ALA A 27 -1.38 -0.91 -10.72
C ALA A 27 0.07 -0.48 -11.05
N LEU A 28 1.01 -0.68 -10.12
CA LEU A 28 2.44 -0.39 -10.34
C LEU A 28 3.03 -1.26 -11.46
N VAL A 29 2.76 -2.57 -11.44
CA VAL A 29 3.18 -3.50 -12.50
C VAL A 29 2.61 -3.07 -13.85
N ALA A 30 1.32 -2.74 -13.91
CA ALA A 30 0.66 -2.33 -15.15
C ALA A 30 1.24 -1.02 -15.72
N ALA A 31 1.48 -0.03 -14.86
CA ALA A 31 1.96 1.30 -15.28
C ALA A 31 3.45 1.31 -15.64
N PHE A 32 4.27 0.67 -14.82
CA PHE A 32 5.74 0.75 -14.92
C PHE A 32 6.37 -0.47 -15.58
N ARG A 33 5.60 -1.53 -15.85
CA ARG A 33 6.08 -2.81 -16.41
C ARG A 33 7.24 -3.41 -15.61
N ILE A 34 7.19 -3.24 -14.29
CA ILE A 34 8.13 -3.88 -13.36
C ILE A 34 7.81 -5.38 -13.21
N PRO A 35 8.78 -6.21 -12.81
CA PRO A 35 8.53 -7.62 -12.53
C PRO A 35 7.48 -7.79 -11.41
N VAL A 36 6.68 -8.86 -11.48
CA VAL A 36 5.59 -9.09 -10.50
C VAL A 36 6.14 -9.40 -9.11
N GLU A 37 7.34 -9.96 -9.05
CA GLU A 37 8.11 -10.23 -7.84
C GLU A 37 8.66 -8.96 -7.16
N ASP A 38 8.68 -7.81 -7.84
CA ASP A 38 9.13 -6.52 -7.29
C ASP A 38 8.05 -5.89 -6.40
N ARG A 39 7.83 -6.47 -5.21
CA ARG A 39 6.74 -6.12 -4.30
C ARG A 39 7.24 -5.42 -3.03
N TYR A 40 7.34 -4.09 -3.09
CA TYR A 40 7.74 -3.23 -1.96
C TYR A 40 6.62 -2.25 -1.59
N VAL A 41 5.46 -2.81 -1.23
CA VAL A 41 4.27 -2.06 -0.84
C VAL A 41 3.98 -2.31 0.64
N ARG A 42 3.76 -1.24 1.40
CA ARG A 42 3.36 -1.32 2.82
C ARG A 42 2.07 -0.54 3.03
N LEU A 43 1.21 -1.03 3.91
CA LEU A 43 0.02 -0.34 4.37
C LEU A 43 0.23 0.07 5.84
N ALA A 44 0.05 1.35 6.12
CA ALA A 44 0.09 1.92 7.46
C ALA A 44 -1.27 2.52 7.79
N VAL A 45 -1.86 2.04 8.88
CA VAL A 45 -3.11 2.57 9.43
C VAL A 45 -2.78 3.56 10.52
N PHE A 46 -3.31 4.77 10.40
CA PHE A 46 -3.13 5.84 11.37
C PHE A 46 -4.44 6.15 12.07
N GLU A 47 -4.37 6.29 13.38
CA GLU A 47 -5.52 6.72 14.16
C GLU A 47 -5.92 8.17 13.78
N PRO A 48 -7.21 8.52 13.87
CA PRO A 48 -7.66 9.88 13.65
C PRO A 48 -6.95 10.84 14.62
N GLY A 49 -6.11 11.73 14.09
CA GLY A 49 -5.35 12.72 14.87
C GLY A 49 -3.83 12.50 14.86
N PHE A 50 -3.35 11.38 14.31
CA PHE A 50 -1.93 11.18 14.06
C PHE A 50 -1.51 11.97 12.81
N ASP A 51 -0.52 12.86 12.95
CA ASP A 51 0.08 13.60 11.86
C ASP A 51 1.34 12.87 11.37
N VAL A 52 1.34 12.46 10.09
CA VAL A 52 2.39 11.64 9.47
C VAL A 52 3.52 12.47 8.85
N ASN A 53 3.40 13.80 8.87
CA ASN A 53 4.35 14.73 8.22
C ASN A 53 5.13 15.63 9.20
N VAL A 54 5.27 15.22 10.46
CA VAL A 54 6.03 15.97 11.48
C VAL A 54 7.41 15.37 11.71
#